data_AF-A0A9E0BL23-F1
#
_entry.id   AF-A0A9E0BL23-F1
#
_cell.length_a   1.000
_cell.length_b   1.000
_cell.length_c   1.000
_cell.angle_alpha   90.00
_cell.angle_beta   90.00
_cell.angle_gamma   90.00
#
_symmetry.space_group_name_H-M   'P 1'
#
loop_
_entity.id
_entity.type
_entity.pdbx_description
1 polymer ?
#
loop_
_entity_poly.entity_id
_entity_poly.type
_entity_poly.pdbx_seq_one_letter_code
_entity_poly.pdbx_strand_id
1 'polypeptide(L)' 'MTLPARRATGYETIVAYRLAIFDFDGTLADSYPWFTSVLDHMAVRHNFRSIDAEERESLRGASAR' A
#
# COMPACT_ATOMS: atom_id res chain seq x y z
N MET A 1 -7.02 -30.23 44.99
CA MET A 1 -7.65 -28.95 44.61
C MET A 1 -7.48 -28.81 43.11
N THR A 2 -8.52 -29.16 42.35
CA THR A 2 -8.50 -29.28 40.89
C THR A 2 -8.72 -27.90 40.27
N LEU A 3 -7.82 -27.44 39.40
CA LEU A 3 -8.01 -26.21 38.62
C LEU A 3 -9.16 -26.42 37.63
N PRO A 4 -10.06 -25.44 37.42
CA PRO A 4 -11.14 -25.60 36.48
C PRO A 4 -10.60 -25.64 35.04
N ALA A 5 -11.17 -26.53 34.22
CA ALA A 5 -10.92 -26.58 32.79
C ALA A 5 -11.34 -25.24 32.15
N ARG A 6 -10.39 -24.59 31.45
CA ARG A 6 -10.70 -23.42 30.63
C ARG A 6 -11.71 -23.83 29.56
N ARG A 7 -12.92 -23.27 29.61
CA ARG A 7 -13.89 -23.34 28.51
C ARG A 7 -13.25 -22.73 27.27
N ALA A 8 -13.15 -23.51 26.19
CA ALA A 8 -12.84 -23.01 24.87
C ALA A 8 -14.03 -22.19 24.37
N THR A 9 -14.01 -20.88 24.62
CA THR A 9 -14.88 -19.93 23.92
C THR A 9 -14.38 -19.81 22.48
N GLY A 10 -15.28 -20.10 21.54
CA GLY A 10 -15.02 -20.10 20.11
C GLY A 10 -14.64 -18.72 19.57
N TYR A 11 -13.33 -18.47 19.52
CA TYR A 11 -12.72 -17.69 18.46
C TYR A 11 -11.95 -18.67 17.58
N GLU A 12 -12.62 -19.01 16.48
CA GLU A 12 -12.09 -19.47 15.21
C GLU A 12 -10.62 -19.03 15.02
N THR A 13 -9.77 -20.00 14.68
CA THR A 13 -8.32 -19.90 14.53
C THR A 13 -7.83 -18.47 14.28
N ILE A 14 -7.31 -17.78 15.32
CA ILE A 14 -6.54 -16.56 15.09
C ILE A 14 -5.35 -17.00 14.26
N VAL A 15 -5.36 -16.65 12.97
CA VAL A 15 -4.23 -16.86 12.07
C VAL A 15 -3.10 -15.97 12.59
N ALA A 16 -2.35 -16.49 13.55
CA ALA A 16 -1.15 -15.85 14.06
C ALA A 16 -0.09 -15.99 12.97
N TYR A 17 0.05 -14.96 12.15
CA TYR A 17 1.12 -14.91 11.16
C TYR A 17 2.46 -14.99 11.90
N ARG A 18 3.24 -16.04 11.61
CA ARG A 18 4.61 -16.20 12.17
C ARG A 18 5.57 -15.14 11.62
N LEU A 19 5.26 -14.56 10.47
CA LEU A 19 5.98 -13.48 9.80
C LEU A 19 5.01 -12.73 8.87
N ALA A 20 5.08 -11.40 8.88
CA ALA A 20 4.41 -10.55 7.91
C ALA A 20 5.43 -9.50 7.42
N ILE A 21 5.52 -9.31 6.11
CA ILE A 21 6.38 -8.32 5.47
C ILE A 21 5.46 -7.40 4.68
N PHE A 22 5.62 -6.10 4.89
CA PHE A 22 4.89 -5.07 4.17
C PHE A 22 5.89 -4.25 3.39
N ASP A 23 5.52 -3.93 2.15
CA ASP A 23 6.16 -2.84 1.44
C ASP A 23 5.85 -1.52 2.17
N PHE A 24 6.66 -0.50 1.94
CA PHE A 24 6.41 0.83 2.49
C PHE A 24 5.45 1.61 1.59
N ASP A 25 5.82 1.79 0.33
CA ASP A 25 5.13 2.66 -0.62
C ASP A 25 3.79 2.08 -1.06
N GLY A 26 2.72 2.85 -0.92
CA GLY A 26 1.35 2.43 -1.27
C GLY A 26 0.76 1.34 -0.37
N THR A 27 1.51 0.84 0.63
CA THR A 27 1.04 -0.15 1.61
C THR A 27 0.98 0.43 3.02
N LEU A 28 2.11 0.86 3.58
CA LEU A 28 2.15 1.51 4.90
C LEU A 28 2.02 3.03 4.78
N ALA A 29 2.47 3.60 3.67
CA ALA A 29 2.39 5.03 3.40
C ALA A 29 1.54 5.31 2.15
N ASP A 30 0.71 6.35 2.22
CA ASP A 30 0.12 6.97 1.03
C ASP A 30 1.16 7.88 0.36
N SER A 31 2.16 7.26 -0.28
CA SER A 31 3.26 7.96 -0.94
C SER A 31 2.95 8.43 -2.36
N TYR A 32 1.75 8.11 -2.87
CA TYR A 32 1.38 8.46 -4.24
C TYR A 32 1.40 9.96 -4.53
N PRO A 33 0.80 10.85 -3.70
CA PRO A 33 0.81 12.29 -3.97
C PRO A 33 2.22 12.88 -4.01
N TRP A 34 3.09 12.42 -3.10
CA TRP A 34 4.50 12.81 -3.09
C TRP A 34 5.20 12.36 -4.38
N PHE A 35 5.06 11.09 -4.75
CA PHE A 35 5.67 10.54 -5.96
C PHE A 35 5.27 11.33 -7.22
N THR A 36 3.97 11.62 -7.38
CA THR A 36 3.49 12.41 -8.53
C THR A 36 4.06 13.83 -8.56
N SER A 37 4.22 14.47 -7.41
CA SER A 37 4.82 15.82 -7.35
C SER A 37 6.28 15.82 -7.81
N VAL A 38 7.05 14.78 -7.47
CA VAL A 38 8.43 14.62 -7.94
C VAL A 38 8.46 14.46 -9.46
N LEU A 39 7.58 13.65 -10.03
CA LEU A 39 7.47 13.50 -11.48
C LEU A 39 7.12 14.82 -12.18
N ASP A 40 6.22 15.60 -11.61
CA ASP A 40 5.88 16.93 -12.16
C ASP A 40 7.08 17.87 -12.15
N HIS A 41 7.85 17.88 -11.05
CA HIS A 41 9.09 18.65 -10.98
C HIS A 41 10.12 18.21 -12.03
N MET A 42 10.23 16.90 -12.29
CA MET A 42 11.13 16.38 -13.32
C MET A 42 10.66 16.73 -14.73
N ALA A 43 9.34 16.74 -14.97
CA ALA A 43 8.77 17.12 -16.25
C ALA A 43 9.11 18.58 -16.59
N VAL A 44 8.97 19.50 -15.63
CA VAL A 44 9.38 20.90 -15.79
C VAL A 44 10.89 21.01 -16.02
N ARG A 45 11.71 20.32 -15.21
CA ARG A 45 13.17 20.42 -15.27
C ARG A 45 13.76 19.94 -16.59
N HIS A 46 13.18 18.89 -17.16
CA HIS A 46 13.70 18.22 -18.35
C HIS A 46 12.86 18.48 -19.60
N ASN A 47 11.86 19.37 -19.51
CA ASN A 47 10.94 19.72 -20.59
C ASN A 47 10.20 18.49 -21.16
N PHE A 48 9.82 17.56 -20.29
CA PHE A 48 8.90 16.48 -20.65
C PHE A 48 7.45 16.99 -20.65
N ARG A 49 6.58 16.25 -21.33
CA ARG A 49 5.15 16.53 -21.32
C ARG A 49 4.58 16.32 -19.92
N SER A 50 3.87 17.33 -19.40
CA SER A 50 3.10 17.18 -18.16
C SER A 50 1.91 16.24 -18.37
N ILE A 51 1.64 15.44 -17.35
CA ILE A 51 0.47 14.55 -17.30
C ILE A 51 -0.65 15.31 -16.57
N ASP A 52 -1.87 15.30 -17.10
CA ASP A 52 -3.01 15.92 -16.42
C ASP A 52 -3.64 14.97 -15.37
N ALA A 53 -4.66 15.45 -14.65
CA ALA A 53 -5.26 14.68 -13.57
C ALA A 53 -6.05 13.45 -14.08
N GLU A 54 -6.69 13.56 -15.23
CA GLU A 54 -7.49 12.49 -15.83
C GLU A 54 -6.58 11.39 -16.40
N GLU A 55 -5.51 11.81 -17.09
CA GLU A 55 -4.51 10.92 -17.63
C GLU A 55 -3.73 10.19 -16.51
N ARG A 56 -3.44 10.85 -15.39
CA ARG A 56 -2.79 10.19 -14.23
C ARG A 56 -3.57 8.98 -13.74
N GLU A 57 -4.90 9.09 -13.64
CA GLU A 57 -5.72 7.98 -13.18
C GLU A 57 -5.76 6.84 -14.20
N SER A 58 -5.82 7.17 -15.49
CA SER A 58 -5.69 6.16 -16.56
C SER A 58 -4.35 5.42 -16.50
N LEU A 59 -3.25 6.15 -16.26
CA LEU A 59 -1.90 5.59 -16.18
C LEU A 59 -1.66 4.76 -14.91
N ARG A 60 -2.34 5.05 -13.81
CA ARG A 60 -2.22 4.27 -12.57
C ARG A 60 -2.56 2.79 -12.77
N GLY A 61 -3.58 2.51 -13.59
CA GLY A 61 -4.00 1.15 -13.92
C GLY A 61 -3.20 0.48 -15.04
N ALA A 62 -2.27 1.21 -15.67
CA ALA A 62 -1.51 0.70 -16.80
C ALA A 62 -0.41 -0.27 -16.38
N SER A 63 -0.09 -1.23 -17.26
CA SER A 63 1.08 -2.08 -17.06
C SER A 63 2.36 -1.29 -17.37
N ALA A 64 3.44 -1.58 -16.65
CA ALA A 64 4.77 -1.07 -16.97
C ALA A 64 5.45 -1.83 -18.13
N ARG A 65 4.73 -2.73 -18.80
CA ARG A 65 5.20 -3.53 -19.93
C ARG A 65 4.64 -3.03 -21.25
#